data_AF-A0A8D0DZS9-F1
#
_entry.id   AF-A0A8D0DZS9-F1
#
_cell.length_a   1.000
_cell.length_b   1.000
_cell.length_c   1.000
_cell.angle_alpha   90.00
_cell.angle_beta   90.00
_cell.angle_gamma   90.00
#
_symmetry.space_group_name_H-M   'P 1'
#
loop_
_entity.id
_entity.type
_entity.pdbx_description
1 polymer ?
#
loop_
_entity_poly.entity_id
_entity_poly.type
_entity_poly.pdbx_seq_one_letter_code
_entity_poly.pdbx_strand_id
1 'polypeptide(L)'
;MATPRLDSLERSLQRHLPPEEFAEVRRLLYGEAVSPLDLPSVAVSAAAKSRFELKGYRFGAELEQLRQPRIVRVGLVQNKIPLPTEAPVAEQKTALHKRIEEIVEVAAMCGVNVVCFQEAWTMPFAFCTREKLPWTEFAESAEDGPTTRFCQELAKKHNMVVVSPVLERDFAHGETLWNTAVVISNSGVVLGKSRKNHIPRIGDFNESTYYMEGDRGHPVFQTQFGKIAVNICFGRHHPLNWLLYSLNGAEIIFNPSATIGKLSESMWPIEARNAAIANHCFTCAINRVGTEIYPNAFTSGDGGEAHHDLGYFYGSSYVAAPDGSRTPELSHTQDGLLVAEMDLNLCRQIGDQWNFKVAAGAAPLRLVQIHNPGDCVIFVRSVNPQIERKKSAFLSSYLKNLA
;
A
#
# COMPACT_ATOMS: atom_id res chain seq x y z
N MET A 1 10.79 31.47 7.66
CA MET A 1 10.31 31.44 6.25
C MET A 1 10.15 29.98 5.86
N ALA A 2 8.97 29.56 5.41
CA ALA A 2 8.78 28.19 4.93
C ALA A 2 9.69 27.95 3.72
N THR A 3 10.53 26.93 3.78
CA THR A 3 11.35 26.52 2.63
C THR A 3 10.41 26.19 1.46
N PRO A 4 10.61 26.75 0.25
CA PRO A 4 9.77 26.41 -0.90
C PRO A 4 9.81 24.90 -1.10
N ARG A 5 8.63 24.27 -1.08
CA ARG A 5 8.49 22.81 -1.20
C ARG A 5 8.52 22.42 -2.67
N LEU A 6 9.20 21.32 -2.96
CA LEU A 6 9.22 20.73 -4.29
C LEU A 6 7.81 20.17 -4.59
N ASP A 7 7.18 20.60 -5.69
CA ASP A 7 5.88 20.02 -6.09
C ASP A 7 6.05 18.62 -6.71
N SER A 8 7.15 18.41 -7.44
CA SER A 8 7.51 17.13 -8.07
C SER A 8 9.00 17.08 -8.39
N LEU A 9 9.67 15.98 -8.04
CA LEU A 9 11.07 15.73 -8.39
C LEU A 9 11.30 15.74 -9.89
N GLU A 10 10.47 15.00 -10.63
CA GLU A 10 10.56 14.89 -12.09
C GLU A 10 10.50 16.26 -12.79
N ARG A 11 9.50 17.09 -12.45
CA ARG A 11 9.36 18.43 -13.05
C ARG A 11 10.57 19.32 -12.71
N SER A 12 11.13 19.17 -11.51
CA SER A 12 12.32 19.91 -11.11
C SER A 12 13.54 19.47 -11.91
N LEU A 13 13.77 18.17 -12.08
CA LEU A 13 14.87 17.64 -12.87
C LEU A 13 14.76 18.08 -14.34
N GLN A 14 13.58 17.93 -14.94
CA GLN A 14 13.32 18.31 -16.33
C GLN A 14 13.55 19.81 -16.59
N ARG A 15 13.23 20.66 -15.61
CA ARG A 15 13.39 22.12 -15.74
C ARG A 15 14.85 22.57 -15.71
N HIS A 16 15.73 21.84 -15.02
CA HIS A 16 17.08 22.31 -14.69
C HIS A 16 18.21 21.50 -15.34
N LEU A 17 17.93 20.32 -15.89
CA LEU A 17 18.92 19.50 -16.58
C LEU A 17 18.79 19.61 -18.12
N PRO A 18 19.92 19.61 -18.86
CA PRO A 18 19.90 19.41 -20.31
C PRO A 18 19.20 18.10 -20.69
N PRO A 19 18.57 17.99 -21.88
CA PRO A 19 17.80 16.80 -22.26
C PRO A 19 18.58 15.48 -22.18
N GLU A 20 19.85 15.46 -22.56
CA GLU A 20 20.70 14.25 -22.51
C GLU A 20 21.04 13.85 -21.07
N GLU A 21 21.43 14.80 -20.22
CA GLU A 21 21.68 14.56 -18.80
C GLU A 21 20.40 14.14 -18.07
N PHE A 22 19.27 14.77 -18.39
CA PHE A 22 17.97 14.41 -17.84
C PHE A 22 17.61 12.97 -18.17
N ALA A 23 17.84 12.52 -19.40
CA ALA A 23 17.58 11.14 -19.81
C ALA A 23 18.44 10.15 -19.01
N GLU A 24 19.73 10.42 -18.80
CA GLU A 24 20.62 9.54 -18.04
C GLU A 24 20.30 9.54 -16.53
N VAL A 25 20.03 10.72 -15.96
CA VAL A 25 19.57 10.83 -14.57
C VAL A 25 18.26 10.06 -14.38
N ARG A 26 17.34 10.17 -15.33
CA ARG A 26 16.07 9.42 -15.27
C ARG A 26 16.29 7.92 -15.36
N ARG A 27 17.21 7.45 -16.20
CA ARG A 27 17.59 6.02 -16.29
C ARG A 27 18.09 5.48 -14.94
N LEU A 28 18.94 6.25 -14.25
CA LEU A 28 19.47 5.86 -12.94
C LEU A 28 18.40 5.90 -11.83
N LEU A 29 17.58 6.95 -11.80
CA LEU A 29 16.60 7.17 -10.73
C LEU A 29 15.31 6.36 -10.90
N TYR A 30 14.86 6.12 -12.13
CA TYR A 30 13.57 5.49 -12.42
C TYR A 30 13.69 4.13 -13.10
N GLY A 31 14.85 3.78 -13.65
CA GLY A 31 15.05 2.55 -14.43
C GLY A 31 14.70 2.78 -15.90
N GLU A 32 14.27 1.72 -16.59
CA GLU A 32 13.82 1.83 -17.98
C GLU A 32 12.66 2.83 -18.10
N ALA A 33 12.64 3.59 -19.19
CA ALA A 33 11.68 4.66 -19.38
C ALA A 33 10.26 4.10 -19.56
N VAL A 34 9.41 4.31 -18.55
CA VAL A 34 7.98 3.99 -18.67
C VAL A 34 7.31 4.89 -19.69
N SER A 35 6.48 4.28 -20.55
CA SER A 35 5.75 5.02 -21.59
C SER A 35 4.53 5.72 -20.99
N PRO A 36 4.20 6.96 -21.40
CA PRO A 36 2.92 7.58 -21.06
C PRO A 36 1.75 6.73 -21.58
N LEU A 37 0.66 6.70 -20.82
CA LEU A 37 -0.60 6.09 -21.23
C LEU A 37 -1.52 7.19 -21.78
N ASP A 38 -2.05 6.97 -22.99
CA ASP A 38 -3.04 7.88 -23.58
C ASP A 38 -4.36 7.76 -22.81
N LEU A 39 -4.62 8.73 -21.93
CA LEU A 39 -5.82 8.77 -21.12
C LEU A 39 -6.98 9.42 -21.90
N PRO A 40 -8.22 8.93 -21.77
CA PRO A 40 -9.37 9.51 -22.47
C PRO A 40 -9.58 10.98 -22.12
N SER A 41 -9.85 11.82 -23.12
CA SER A 41 -10.07 13.26 -22.94
C SER A 41 -11.20 13.58 -21.95
N VAL A 42 -12.23 12.72 -21.90
CA VAL A 42 -13.32 12.79 -20.92
C VAL A 42 -12.82 12.63 -19.49
N ALA A 43 -11.88 11.71 -19.26
CA ALA A 43 -11.29 11.47 -17.95
C ALA A 43 -10.39 12.64 -17.52
N VAL A 44 -9.57 13.16 -18.45
CA VAL A 44 -8.73 14.34 -18.22
C VAL A 44 -9.58 15.56 -17.87
N SER A 45 -10.68 15.78 -18.61
CA SER A 45 -11.60 16.89 -18.36
C SER A 45 -12.33 16.75 -17.02
N ALA A 46 -12.74 15.52 -16.66
CA ALA A 46 -13.38 15.24 -15.38
C ALA A 46 -12.42 15.45 -14.20
N ALA A 47 -11.17 14.96 -14.30
CA ALA A 47 -10.14 15.18 -13.28
C ALA A 47 -9.84 16.68 -13.07
N ALA A 48 -9.71 17.44 -14.16
CA ALA A 48 -9.51 18.89 -14.09
C ALA A 48 -10.69 19.60 -13.42
N LYS A 49 -11.93 19.23 -13.78
CA LYS A 49 -13.15 19.77 -13.16
C LYS A 49 -13.23 19.46 -11.67
N SER A 50 -12.87 18.24 -11.27
CA SER A 50 -12.85 17.76 -9.89
C SER A 50 -11.54 18.10 -9.16
N ARG A 51 -10.63 18.85 -9.79
CA ARG A 51 -9.39 19.40 -9.22
C ARG A 51 -8.49 18.36 -8.55
N PHE A 52 -8.15 17.30 -9.26
CA PHE A 52 -7.10 16.36 -8.84
C PHE A 52 -6.15 16.04 -10.00
N GLU A 53 -4.91 15.65 -9.68
CA GLU A 53 -3.92 15.26 -10.68
C GLU A 53 -4.29 13.91 -11.29
N LEU A 54 -4.23 13.79 -12.61
CA LEU A 54 -4.42 12.52 -13.32
C LEU A 54 -3.16 12.22 -14.13
N LYS A 55 -2.51 11.07 -13.86
CA LYS A 55 -1.35 10.59 -14.61
C LYS A 55 -1.55 9.16 -15.08
N GLY A 56 -0.99 8.83 -16.23
CA GLY A 56 -1.10 7.52 -16.87
C GLY A 56 0.24 7.02 -17.39
N TYR A 57 0.59 5.77 -17.06
CA TYR A 57 1.82 5.12 -17.56
C TYR A 57 1.58 3.67 -17.94
N ARG A 58 2.48 3.12 -18.75
CA ARG A 58 2.46 1.73 -19.23
C ARG A 58 3.79 1.02 -18.92
N PHE A 59 3.67 -0.21 -18.43
CA PHE A 59 4.73 -1.20 -18.31
C PHE A 59 4.45 -2.35 -19.27
N GLY A 60 5.34 -2.56 -20.24
CA GLY A 60 5.25 -3.65 -21.21
C GLY A 60 5.92 -4.93 -20.71
N ALA A 61 5.68 -6.02 -21.45
CA ALA A 61 6.45 -7.25 -21.37
C ALA A 61 6.74 -7.73 -22.80
N GLU A 62 7.74 -8.59 -22.96
CA GLU A 62 8.01 -9.23 -24.24
C GLU A 62 6.85 -10.15 -24.65
N LEU A 63 6.59 -10.27 -25.95
CA LEU A 63 5.52 -11.13 -26.44
C LEU A 63 5.89 -12.62 -26.24
N GLU A 64 5.04 -13.35 -25.51
CA GLU A 64 5.20 -14.79 -25.33
C GLU A 64 4.46 -15.57 -26.43
N GLN A 65 5.10 -16.61 -26.97
CA GLN A 65 4.49 -17.47 -28.01
C GLN A 65 3.35 -18.34 -27.47
N LEU A 66 3.39 -18.71 -26.19
CA LEU A 66 2.45 -19.64 -25.57
C LEU A 66 1.39 -18.96 -24.70
N ARG A 67 1.61 -17.71 -24.32
CA ARG A 67 0.77 -17.01 -23.35
C ARG A 67 0.39 -15.66 -23.90
N GLN A 68 -0.89 -15.37 -23.81
CA GLN A 68 -1.38 -14.05 -24.18
C GLN A 68 -0.89 -13.00 -23.15
N PRO A 69 -0.68 -11.75 -23.57
CA PRO A 69 -0.44 -10.63 -22.66
C PRO A 69 -1.50 -10.58 -21.55
N ARG A 70 -1.08 -10.41 -20.30
CA ARG A 70 -1.98 -10.30 -19.14
C ARG A 70 -2.05 -8.85 -18.71
N ILE A 71 -2.68 -8.04 -19.54
CA ILE A 71 -2.80 -6.59 -19.33
C ILE A 71 -3.83 -6.29 -18.25
N VAL A 72 -3.41 -5.52 -17.26
CA VAL A 72 -4.27 -4.98 -16.20
C VAL A 72 -3.98 -3.51 -15.98
N ARG A 73 -5.00 -2.72 -15.69
CA ARG A 73 -4.88 -1.33 -15.26
C ARG A 73 -5.16 -1.21 -13.77
N VAL A 74 -4.21 -0.66 -13.03
CA VAL A 74 -4.40 -0.30 -11.61
C VAL A 74 -4.58 1.20 -11.44
N GLY A 75 -5.39 1.58 -10.46
CA GLY A 75 -5.60 2.97 -10.04
C GLY A 75 -5.14 3.16 -8.59
N LEU A 76 -4.19 4.07 -8.36
CA LEU A 76 -3.76 4.47 -7.01
C LEU A 76 -4.37 5.83 -6.71
N VAL A 77 -5.11 5.94 -5.61
CA VAL A 77 -5.75 7.18 -5.18
C VAL A 77 -5.05 7.74 -3.94
N GLN A 78 -4.57 8.98 -4.05
CA GLN A 78 -4.15 9.79 -2.90
C GLN A 78 -5.07 10.99 -2.75
N ASN A 79 -5.45 11.32 -1.52
CA ASN A 79 -6.33 12.45 -1.26
C ASN A 79 -6.15 13.05 0.14
N LYS A 80 -6.54 14.30 0.29
CA LYS A 80 -6.71 14.99 1.58
C LYS A 80 -8.03 14.61 2.22
N ILE A 81 -8.15 14.88 3.51
CA ILE A 81 -9.47 14.97 4.13
C ILE A 81 -10.22 16.22 3.61
N PRO A 82 -11.52 16.11 3.32
CA PRO A 82 -12.30 17.20 2.71
C PRO A 82 -12.83 18.22 3.73
N LEU A 83 -12.94 17.83 5.00
CA LEU A 83 -13.49 18.65 6.09
C LEU A 83 -12.47 18.75 7.25
N PRO A 84 -12.55 19.80 8.09
CA PRO A 84 -11.75 19.93 9.31
C PRO A 84 -11.93 18.73 10.25
N THR A 85 -10.94 18.45 11.09
CA THR A 85 -10.97 17.24 11.94
C THR A 85 -12.03 17.32 13.05
N GLU A 86 -12.54 18.51 13.35
CA GLU A 86 -13.64 18.80 14.26
C GLU A 86 -15.02 18.39 13.71
N ALA A 87 -15.13 18.17 12.39
CA ALA A 87 -16.42 17.85 11.78
C ALA A 87 -16.98 16.52 12.33
N PRO A 88 -18.31 16.35 12.42
CA PRO A 88 -18.91 15.11 12.87
C PRO A 88 -18.41 13.90 12.07
N VAL A 89 -18.12 12.79 12.76
CA VAL A 89 -17.56 11.56 12.17
C VAL A 89 -18.35 11.09 10.94
N ALA A 90 -19.68 11.15 11.00
CA ALA A 90 -20.55 10.77 9.89
C ALA A 90 -20.37 11.69 8.66
N GLU A 91 -20.31 13.01 8.87
CA GLU A 91 -20.12 13.99 7.79
C GLU A 91 -18.73 13.85 7.15
N GLN A 92 -17.69 13.63 7.97
CA GLN A 92 -16.33 13.36 7.50
C GLN A 92 -16.30 12.17 6.55
N LYS A 93 -16.93 11.05 6.94
CA LYS A 93 -16.99 9.81 6.15
C LYS A 93 -17.79 9.99 4.87
N THR A 94 -18.96 10.62 4.94
CA THR A 94 -19.78 10.91 3.75
C THR A 94 -19.03 11.80 2.76
N ALA A 95 -18.33 12.82 3.24
CA ALA A 95 -17.52 13.69 2.38
C ALA A 95 -16.36 12.93 1.73
N LEU A 96 -15.70 12.03 2.47
CA LEU A 96 -14.65 11.16 1.92
C LEU A 96 -15.19 10.16 0.90
N HIS A 97 -16.33 9.51 1.16
CA HIS A 97 -17.00 8.61 0.21
C HIS A 97 -17.30 9.35 -1.09
N LYS A 98 -17.93 10.53 -1.01
CA LYS A 98 -18.21 11.36 -2.19
C LYS A 98 -16.95 11.73 -2.96
N ARG A 99 -15.89 12.14 -2.25
CA ARG A 99 -14.62 12.51 -2.88
C ARG A 99 -13.99 11.32 -3.62
N ILE A 100 -14.02 10.14 -3.01
CA ILE A 100 -13.48 8.92 -3.63
C ILE A 100 -14.35 8.46 -4.79
N GLU A 101 -15.69 8.56 -4.72
CA GLU A 101 -16.57 8.26 -5.84
C GLU A 101 -16.21 9.11 -7.07
N GLU A 102 -16.03 10.42 -6.91
CA GLU A 102 -15.63 11.32 -8.01
C GLU A 102 -14.31 10.87 -8.68
N ILE A 103 -13.34 10.40 -7.90
CA ILE A 103 -12.05 9.93 -8.42
C ILE A 103 -12.19 8.54 -9.08
N VAL A 104 -12.97 7.64 -8.48
CA VAL A 104 -13.21 6.28 -8.99
C VAL A 104 -14.00 6.32 -10.30
N GLU A 105 -14.92 7.26 -10.47
CA GLU A 105 -15.61 7.46 -11.76
C GLU A 105 -14.62 7.79 -12.88
N VAL A 106 -13.61 8.62 -12.60
CA VAL A 106 -12.52 8.90 -13.56
C VAL A 106 -11.63 7.68 -13.76
N ALA A 107 -11.32 6.92 -12.71
CA ALA A 107 -10.59 5.66 -12.82
C ALA A 107 -11.32 4.67 -13.76
N ALA A 108 -12.65 4.59 -13.65
CA ALA A 108 -13.48 3.78 -14.54
C ALA A 108 -13.44 4.28 -15.99
N MET A 109 -13.49 5.60 -16.22
CA MET A 109 -13.30 6.18 -17.56
C MET A 109 -11.93 5.80 -18.16
N CYS A 110 -10.90 5.71 -17.32
CA CYS A 110 -9.55 5.26 -17.71
C CYS A 110 -9.42 3.73 -17.86
N GLY A 111 -10.49 2.96 -17.64
CA GLY A 111 -10.47 1.50 -17.75
C GLY A 111 -9.71 0.79 -16.64
N VAL A 112 -9.60 1.39 -15.45
CA VAL A 112 -8.98 0.74 -14.28
C VAL A 112 -9.73 -0.54 -13.92
N ASN A 113 -9.00 -1.62 -13.64
CA ASN A 113 -9.54 -2.90 -13.22
C ASN A 113 -9.40 -3.13 -11.71
N VAL A 114 -8.37 -2.56 -11.08
CA VAL A 114 -8.13 -2.64 -9.63
C VAL A 114 -7.82 -1.25 -9.10
N VAL A 115 -8.65 -0.72 -8.20
CA VAL A 115 -8.38 0.55 -7.51
C VAL A 115 -8.00 0.29 -6.06
N CYS A 116 -7.00 1.03 -5.57
CA CYS A 116 -6.58 1.00 -4.18
C CYS A 116 -6.54 2.41 -3.60
N PHE A 117 -7.09 2.56 -2.40
CA PHE A 117 -7.08 3.80 -1.64
C PHE A 117 -5.92 3.81 -0.63
N GLN A 118 -5.57 5.00 -0.14
CA GLN A 118 -4.57 5.19 0.91
C GLN A 118 -4.97 4.55 2.26
N GLU A 119 -4.03 4.52 3.21
CA GLU A 119 -4.29 3.97 4.55
C GLU A 119 -5.34 4.79 5.31
N ALA A 120 -6.25 4.06 5.98
CA ALA A 120 -7.33 4.62 6.81
C ALA A 120 -8.08 5.75 6.08
N TRP A 121 -8.40 5.53 4.81
CA TRP A 121 -8.85 6.60 3.90
C TRP A 121 -10.15 7.29 4.35
N THR A 122 -10.93 6.64 5.21
CA THR A 122 -12.22 7.11 5.74
C THR A 122 -12.11 8.01 6.97
N MET A 123 -10.90 8.34 7.43
CA MET A 123 -10.69 9.16 8.62
C MET A 123 -9.49 10.10 8.49
N PRO A 124 -9.44 11.20 9.27
CA PRO A 124 -8.18 11.84 9.64
C PRO A 124 -7.26 10.82 10.30
N PHE A 125 -5.95 10.95 10.11
CA PHE A 125 -4.96 10.06 10.71
C PHE A 125 -4.70 10.40 12.18
N ALA A 126 -5.75 10.29 12.99
CA ALA A 126 -5.81 10.83 14.35
C ALA A 126 -5.00 10.05 15.38
N PHE A 127 -4.25 9.01 14.99
CA PHE A 127 -3.50 8.16 15.92
C PHE A 127 -2.42 8.92 16.71
N CYS A 128 -2.00 10.09 16.22
CA CYS A 128 -1.10 11.01 16.90
C CYS A 128 -1.65 11.58 18.21
N THR A 129 -2.97 11.77 18.30
CA THR A 129 -3.62 12.36 19.49
C THR A 129 -3.64 11.39 20.67
N ARG A 130 -3.61 10.07 20.40
CA ARG A 130 -3.80 8.96 21.37
C ARG A 130 -5.19 8.93 22.02
N GLU A 131 -6.06 9.88 21.69
CA GLU A 131 -7.41 9.99 22.20
C GLU A 131 -8.28 8.86 21.65
N LYS A 132 -9.21 8.35 22.47
CA LYS A 132 -10.15 7.31 22.02
C LYS A 132 -11.32 7.93 21.26
N LEU A 133 -12.05 8.82 21.91
CA LEU A 133 -13.19 9.49 21.29
C LEU A 133 -12.77 10.83 20.67
N PRO A 134 -13.40 11.23 19.55
CA PRO A 134 -14.36 10.45 18.76
C PRO A 134 -13.69 9.45 17.79
N TRP A 135 -12.36 9.37 17.76
CA TRP A 135 -11.59 8.65 16.73
C TRP A 135 -11.92 7.16 16.59
N THR A 136 -12.25 6.47 17.67
CA THR A 136 -12.65 5.05 17.62
C THR A 136 -14.07 4.83 17.07
N GLU A 137 -14.88 5.88 16.91
CA GLU A 137 -16.18 5.81 16.22
C GLU A 137 -16.05 5.72 14.70
N PHE A 138 -14.87 6.05 14.14
CA PHE A 138 -14.58 5.79 12.73
C PHE A 138 -14.47 4.29 12.43
N ALA A 139 -14.25 3.46 13.45
CA ALA A 139 -14.09 2.03 13.28
C ALA A 139 -15.40 1.35 12.83
N GLU A 140 -15.31 0.50 11.81
CA GLU A 140 -16.45 -0.20 11.22
C GLU A 140 -16.21 -1.70 11.11
N SER A 141 -17.26 -2.48 10.93
CA SER A 141 -17.08 -3.86 10.51
C SER A 141 -16.41 -3.93 9.13
N ALA A 142 -15.43 -4.82 8.97
CA ALA A 142 -14.72 -4.99 7.70
C ALA A 142 -15.63 -5.60 6.62
N GLU A 143 -16.52 -6.50 6.98
CA GLU A 143 -17.37 -7.24 6.04
C GLU A 143 -18.67 -6.50 5.67
N ASP A 144 -19.28 -5.80 6.63
CA ASP A 144 -20.60 -5.17 6.49
C ASP A 144 -20.65 -3.74 7.06
N GLY A 145 -19.51 -3.07 7.17
CA GLY A 145 -19.45 -1.63 7.45
C GLY A 145 -20.07 -0.81 6.32
N PRO A 146 -20.59 0.41 6.61
CA PRO A 146 -21.10 1.31 5.57
C PRO A 146 -20.07 1.60 4.47
N THR A 147 -18.78 1.68 4.80
CA THR A 147 -17.71 1.87 3.83
C THR A 147 -17.54 0.65 2.92
N THR A 148 -17.58 -0.57 3.46
CA THR A 148 -17.49 -1.78 2.63
C THR A 148 -18.67 -1.87 1.68
N ARG A 149 -19.90 -1.60 2.13
CA ARG A 149 -21.09 -1.56 1.26
C ARG A 149 -20.96 -0.54 0.12
N PHE A 150 -20.52 0.67 0.44
CA PHE A 150 -20.21 1.70 -0.56
C PHE A 150 -19.19 1.18 -1.60
N CYS A 151 -18.11 0.54 -1.15
CA CYS A 151 -17.11 -0.05 -2.04
C CYS A 151 -17.66 -1.22 -2.88
N GLN A 152 -18.60 -2.03 -2.35
CA GLN A 152 -19.27 -3.09 -3.12
C GLN A 152 -20.12 -2.52 -4.26
N GLU A 153 -20.81 -1.41 -4.02
CA GLU A 153 -21.58 -0.71 -5.05
C GLU A 153 -20.68 -0.15 -6.15
N LEU A 154 -19.58 0.53 -5.78
CA LEU A 154 -18.58 1.02 -6.74
C LEU A 154 -17.97 -0.13 -7.55
N ALA A 155 -17.56 -1.20 -6.88
CA ALA A 155 -16.95 -2.36 -7.52
C ALA A 155 -17.87 -2.97 -8.59
N LYS A 156 -19.14 -3.17 -8.26
CA LYS A 156 -20.15 -3.72 -9.16
C LYS A 156 -20.52 -2.75 -10.29
N LYS A 157 -20.69 -1.46 -9.97
CA LYS A 157 -21.02 -0.39 -10.94
C LYS A 157 -19.96 -0.30 -12.04
N HIS A 158 -18.69 -0.46 -11.68
CA HIS A 158 -17.57 -0.23 -12.59
C HIS A 158 -16.83 -1.51 -13.02
N ASN A 159 -17.31 -2.70 -12.62
CA ASN A 159 -16.64 -3.99 -12.85
C ASN A 159 -15.15 -3.94 -12.44
N MET A 160 -14.88 -3.42 -11.25
CA MET A 160 -13.55 -3.10 -10.74
C MET A 160 -13.33 -3.72 -9.37
N VAL A 161 -12.15 -4.29 -9.12
CA VAL A 161 -11.75 -4.70 -7.77
C VAL A 161 -11.40 -3.46 -6.96
N VAL A 162 -11.87 -3.40 -5.72
CA VAL A 162 -11.61 -2.28 -4.79
C VAL A 162 -10.84 -2.78 -3.58
N VAL A 163 -9.70 -2.14 -3.29
CA VAL A 163 -8.90 -2.37 -2.07
C VAL A 163 -9.11 -1.19 -1.12
N SER A 164 -9.74 -1.43 0.01
CA SER A 164 -10.21 -0.41 0.96
C SER A 164 -9.57 -0.56 2.35
N PRO A 165 -8.51 0.22 2.67
CA PRO A 165 -7.91 0.26 4.00
C PRO A 165 -8.71 1.09 5.00
N VAL A 166 -9.21 0.47 6.06
CA VAL A 166 -10.10 1.06 7.07
C VAL A 166 -9.64 0.73 8.49
N LEU A 167 -10.14 1.48 9.46
CA LEU A 167 -10.14 1.07 10.86
C LEU A 167 -11.28 0.07 11.07
N GLU A 168 -10.94 -1.18 11.34
CA GLU A 168 -11.89 -2.25 11.60
C GLU A 168 -12.24 -2.31 13.09
N ARG A 169 -13.52 -2.55 13.40
CA ARG A 169 -14.01 -3.03 14.69
C ARG A 169 -14.48 -4.47 14.55
N ASP A 170 -13.81 -5.39 15.22
CA ASP A 170 -14.13 -6.82 15.17
C ASP A 170 -15.18 -7.19 16.23
N PHE A 171 -16.46 -7.07 15.87
CA PHE A 171 -17.58 -7.39 16.77
C PHE A 171 -17.61 -8.85 17.21
N ALA A 172 -17.02 -9.78 16.43
CA ALA A 172 -16.95 -11.19 16.80
C ALA A 172 -15.89 -11.47 17.88
N HIS A 173 -14.89 -10.59 18.03
CA HIS A 173 -13.77 -10.75 18.96
C HIS A 173 -13.67 -9.56 19.91
N GLY A 174 -14.75 -9.29 20.65
CA GLY A 174 -14.77 -8.32 21.74
C GLY A 174 -14.64 -6.86 21.30
N GLU A 175 -15.07 -6.53 20.08
CA GLU A 175 -14.96 -5.21 19.46
C GLU A 175 -13.52 -4.67 19.35
N THR A 176 -12.54 -5.59 19.27
CA THR A 176 -11.14 -5.23 19.12
C THR A 176 -10.93 -4.44 17.82
N LEU A 177 -10.12 -3.38 17.89
CA LEU A 177 -9.81 -2.55 16.74
C LEU A 177 -8.61 -3.12 15.96
N TRP A 178 -8.66 -2.96 14.63
CA TRP A 178 -7.61 -3.41 13.71
C TRP A 178 -7.39 -2.41 12.57
N ASN A 179 -6.17 -2.32 12.07
CA ASN A 179 -5.90 -1.64 10.80
C ASN A 179 -5.95 -2.66 9.67
N THR A 180 -6.94 -2.51 8.78
CA THR A 180 -7.41 -3.60 7.91
C THR A 180 -7.63 -3.12 6.49
N ALA A 181 -7.09 -3.84 5.51
CA ALA A 181 -7.46 -3.69 4.11
C ALA A 181 -8.50 -4.74 3.72
N VAL A 182 -9.67 -4.29 3.28
CA VAL A 182 -10.73 -5.14 2.73
C VAL A 182 -10.56 -5.21 1.22
N VAL A 183 -10.64 -6.42 0.64
CA VAL A 183 -10.57 -6.63 -0.80
C VAL A 183 -11.95 -7.03 -1.32
N ILE A 184 -12.50 -6.20 -2.20
CA ILE A 184 -13.82 -6.38 -2.79
C ILE A 184 -13.64 -6.75 -4.27
N SER A 185 -14.22 -7.88 -4.67
CA SER A 185 -14.25 -8.37 -6.05
C SER A 185 -14.99 -7.40 -6.97
N ASN A 186 -14.70 -7.43 -8.27
CA ASN A 186 -15.45 -6.72 -9.31
C ASN A 186 -16.93 -7.11 -9.40
N SER A 187 -17.32 -8.25 -8.82
CA SER A 187 -18.73 -8.64 -8.66
C SER A 187 -19.46 -7.93 -7.51
N GLY A 188 -18.74 -7.18 -6.66
CA GLY A 188 -19.23 -6.61 -5.41
C GLY A 188 -19.16 -7.58 -4.22
N VAL A 189 -18.59 -8.77 -4.37
CA VAL A 189 -18.41 -9.73 -3.26
C VAL A 189 -17.13 -9.40 -2.48
N VAL A 190 -17.20 -9.35 -1.15
CA VAL A 190 -16.01 -9.25 -0.29
C VAL A 190 -15.21 -10.56 -0.40
N LEU A 191 -13.99 -10.48 -0.94
CA LEU A 191 -13.09 -11.65 -1.05
C LEU A 191 -12.45 -11.99 0.29
N GLY A 192 -12.27 -10.98 1.14
CA GLY A 192 -11.70 -11.12 2.48
C GLY A 192 -10.98 -9.85 2.92
N LYS A 193 -10.12 -9.99 3.93
CA LYS A 193 -9.38 -8.89 4.54
C LYS A 193 -7.95 -9.28 4.93
N SER A 194 -7.06 -8.28 4.93
CA SER A 194 -5.68 -8.37 5.42
C SER A 194 -5.50 -7.36 6.56
N ARG A 195 -4.90 -7.78 7.68
CA ARG A 195 -4.62 -6.90 8.83
C ARG A 195 -3.16 -6.47 8.84
N LYS A 196 -2.86 -5.29 9.37
CA LYS A 196 -1.51 -4.70 9.41
C LYS A 196 -0.58 -5.55 10.28
N ASN A 197 0.37 -6.24 9.66
CA ASN A 197 1.30 -7.16 10.35
C ASN A 197 2.29 -6.45 11.27
N HIS A 198 2.73 -5.24 10.92
CA HIS A 198 3.74 -4.49 11.65
C HIS A 198 3.20 -3.14 12.10
N ILE A 199 3.11 -2.94 13.42
CA ILE A 199 2.52 -1.73 14.02
C ILE A 199 3.62 -0.78 14.48
N PRO A 200 3.65 0.48 14.01
CA PRO A 200 4.60 1.46 14.48
C PRO A 200 4.29 1.90 15.92
N ARG A 201 5.35 2.31 16.61
CA ARG A 201 5.32 2.92 17.95
C ARG A 201 6.21 4.17 18.02
N ILE A 202 6.42 4.82 16.87
CA ILE A 202 7.48 5.82 16.67
C ILE A 202 6.85 7.21 16.49
N GLY A 203 7.27 8.17 17.32
CA GLY A 203 6.86 9.57 17.20
C GLY A 203 5.35 9.74 17.31
N ASP A 204 4.77 10.42 16.32
CA ASP A 204 3.33 10.63 16.22
C ASP A 204 2.55 9.39 15.72
N PHE A 205 3.23 8.37 15.22
CA PHE A 205 2.62 7.12 14.77
C PHE A 205 2.36 6.18 15.95
N ASN A 206 1.54 6.63 16.92
CA ASN A 206 1.16 5.91 18.15
C ASN A 206 0.07 4.85 17.91
N GLU A 207 0.16 4.14 16.79
CA GLU A 207 -0.86 3.22 16.31
C GLU A 207 -1.10 2.05 17.27
N SER A 208 -0.06 1.57 17.95
CA SER A 208 -0.17 0.45 18.90
C SER A 208 -1.04 0.77 20.12
N THR A 209 -1.42 2.04 20.32
CA THR A 209 -2.40 2.39 21.35
C THR A 209 -3.82 2.04 20.91
N TYR A 210 -4.08 1.91 19.60
CA TYR A 210 -5.40 1.64 19.03
C TYR A 210 -5.60 0.17 18.65
N TYR A 211 -4.59 -0.48 18.07
CA TYR A 211 -4.72 -1.84 17.53
C TYR A 211 -3.43 -2.67 17.64
N MET A 212 -3.58 -3.99 17.50
CA MET A 212 -2.51 -4.97 17.63
C MET A 212 -1.98 -5.46 16.28
N GLU A 213 -0.84 -6.16 16.31
CA GLU A 213 -0.23 -6.80 15.13
C GLU A 213 -1.19 -7.83 14.51
N GLY A 214 -1.31 -7.80 13.18
CA GLY A 214 -2.24 -8.61 12.41
C GLY A 214 -2.10 -10.12 12.65
N ASP A 215 -3.24 -10.80 12.74
CA ASP A 215 -3.34 -12.23 13.01
C ASP A 215 -3.62 -13.08 11.75
N ARG A 216 -3.69 -12.45 10.57
CA ARG A 216 -4.11 -13.09 9.30
C ARG A 216 -2.96 -13.56 8.40
N GLY A 217 -1.70 -13.38 8.83
CA GLY A 217 -0.53 -13.75 8.04
C GLY A 217 -0.40 -12.89 6.77
N HIS A 218 -0.15 -13.53 5.62
CA HIS A 218 0.19 -12.84 4.37
C HIS A 218 -0.76 -13.25 3.23
N PRO A 219 -2.07 -12.97 3.32
CA PRO A 219 -3.05 -13.43 2.34
C PRO A 219 -2.80 -12.83 0.96
N VAL A 220 -3.00 -13.65 -0.07
CA VAL A 220 -3.01 -13.25 -1.49
C VAL A 220 -4.40 -13.52 -2.06
N PHE A 221 -4.98 -12.52 -2.68
CA PHE A 221 -6.33 -12.57 -3.21
C PHE A 221 -6.28 -12.82 -4.71
N GLN A 222 -6.81 -13.97 -5.14
CA GLN A 222 -6.99 -14.26 -6.55
C GLN A 222 -8.20 -13.46 -7.07
N THR A 223 -7.94 -12.57 -8.02
CA THR A 223 -9.00 -11.82 -8.72
C THR A 223 -9.03 -12.23 -10.19
N GLN A 224 -10.03 -11.75 -10.93
CA GLN A 224 -10.04 -11.86 -12.39
C GLN A 224 -8.86 -11.13 -13.05
N PHE A 225 -8.28 -10.14 -12.35
CA PHE A 225 -7.26 -9.22 -12.88
C PHE A 225 -5.86 -9.49 -12.33
N GLY A 226 -5.63 -10.66 -11.70
CA GLY A 226 -4.35 -11.06 -11.13
C GLY A 226 -4.41 -11.35 -9.63
N LYS A 227 -3.29 -11.85 -9.11
CA LYS A 227 -3.09 -12.12 -7.68
C LYS A 227 -2.58 -10.88 -6.97
N ILE A 228 -3.41 -10.34 -6.07
CA ILE A 228 -3.08 -9.10 -5.36
C ILE A 228 -2.86 -9.35 -3.87
N ALA A 229 -1.99 -8.55 -3.25
CA ALA A 229 -1.76 -8.52 -1.81
C ALA A 229 -1.71 -7.07 -1.31
N VAL A 230 -1.83 -6.89 0.00
CA VAL A 230 -1.80 -5.56 0.63
C VAL A 230 -0.82 -5.56 1.80
N ASN A 231 0.33 -4.92 1.61
CA ASN A 231 1.30 -4.63 2.64
C ASN A 231 0.98 -3.26 3.26
N ILE A 232 0.37 -3.22 4.43
CA ILE A 232 -0.16 -1.96 4.98
C ILE A 232 0.95 -1.14 5.65
N CYS A 233 1.17 0.07 5.12
CA CYS A 233 1.98 1.15 5.69
C CYS A 233 3.34 0.74 6.27
N PHE A 234 3.49 0.66 7.60
CA PHE A 234 4.76 0.39 8.29
C PHE A 234 5.33 -1.00 7.96
N GLY A 235 4.51 -1.90 7.43
CA GLY A 235 5.00 -3.13 6.83
C GLY A 235 5.93 -2.91 5.62
N ARG A 236 6.01 -1.70 5.07
CA ARG A 236 6.97 -1.32 4.01
C ARG A 236 8.43 -1.46 4.44
N HIS A 237 8.72 -1.23 5.71
CA HIS A 237 10.08 -1.28 6.26
C HIS A 237 10.60 -2.71 6.47
N HIS A 238 9.77 -3.73 6.23
CA HIS A 238 10.05 -5.12 6.57
C HIS A 238 10.18 -5.96 5.29
N PRO A 239 11.40 -6.20 4.76
CA PRO A 239 11.61 -7.01 3.56
C PRO A 239 10.96 -8.40 3.63
N LEU A 240 10.92 -9.02 4.83
CA LEU A 240 10.27 -10.31 5.04
C LEU A 240 8.75 -10.26 4.83
N ASN A 241 8.09 -9.15 5.16
CA ASN A 241 6.65 -8.98 4.95
C ASN A 241 6.33 -8.98 3.44
N TRP A 242 7.12 -8.23 2.65
CA TRP A 242 7.03 -8.25 1.18
C TRP A 242 7.30 -9.64 0.59
N LEU A 243 8.36 -10.29 1.08
CA LEU A 243 8.76 -11.62 0.65
C LEU A 243 7.64 -12.64 0.85
N LEU A 244 6.97 -12.62 2.01
CA LEU A 244 5.93 -13.60 2.32
C LEU A 244 4.70 -13.48 1.41
N TYR A 245 4.28 -12.26 1.04
CA TYR A 245 3.24 -12.08 0.02
C TYR A 245 3.67 -12.61 -1.34
N SER A 246 4.92 -12.36 -1.73
CA SER A 246 5.52 -12.84 -2.99
C SER A 246 5.65 -14.37 -3.05
N LEU A 247 6.05 -15.01 -1.95
CA LEU A 247 6.12 -16.47 -1.82
C LEU A 247 4.72 -17.10 -1.88
N ASN A 248 3.70 -16.40 -1.39
CA ASN A 248 2.30 -16.79 -1.54
C ASN A 248 1.74 -16.50 -2.95
N GLY A 249 2.56 -15.98 -3.85
CA GLY A 249 2.26 -15.83 -5.28
C GLY A 249 1.64 -14.50 -5.67
N ALA A 250 1.80 -13.43 -4.88
CA ALA A 250 1.36 -12.10 -5.27
C ALA A 250 2.08 -11.62 -6.55
N GLU A 251 1.30 -11.11 -7.50
CA GLU A 251 1.77 -10.47 -8.74
C GLU A 251 1.82 -8.94 -8.58
N ILE A 252 0.89 -8.40 -7.78
CA ILE A 252 0.81 -6.98 -7.43
C ILE A 252 0.68 -6.86 -5.90
N ILE A 253 1.54 -6.05 -5.28
CA ILE A 253 1.47 -5.76 -3.84
C ILE A 253 1.19 -4.27 -3.64
N PHE A 254 -0.02 -3.96 -3.17
CA PHE A 254 -0.39 -2.61 -2.79
C PHE A 254 0.20 -2.24 -1.43
N ASN A 255 0.68 -1.01 -1.29
CA ASN A 255 1.20 -0.45 -0.06
C ASN A 255 0.51 0.87 0.30
N PRO A 256 -0.74 0.80 0.80
CA PRO A 256 -1.44 1.96 1.31
C PRO A 256 -0.77 2.43 2.59
N SER A 257 -0.42 3.71 2.63
CA SER A 257 0.34 4.34 3.71
C SER A 257 -0.23 5.70 4.07
N ALA A 258 0.03 6.12 5.31
CA ALA A 258 -0.01 7.50 5.74
C ALA A 258 1.30 7.79 6.48
N THR A 259 2.17 8.62 5.91
CA THR A 259 3.46 8.95 6.52
C THR A 259 3.93 10.35 6.18
N ILE A 260 4.75 10.92 7.05
CA ILE A 260 5.18 12.33 7.05
C ILE A 260 6.70 12.43 7.27
N GLY A 261 7.23 13.62 7.04
CA GLY A 261 8.55 14.03 7.53
C GLY A 261 9.71 13.59 6.64
N LYS A 262 10.80 14.36 6.72
CA LYS A 262 11.95 14.27 5.80
C LYS A 262 12.65 12.91 5.83
N LEU A 263 12.77 12.31 7.03
CA LEU A 263 13.41 11.01 7.20
C LEU A 263 12.60 9.92 6.48
N SER A 264 11.28 9.95 6.65
CA SER A 264 10.37 9.00 5.99
C SER A 264 10.36 9.18 4.47
N GLU A 265 10.26 10.43 4.00
CA GLU A 265 10.25 10.79 2.58
C GLU A 265 11.51 10.29 1.85
N SER A 266 12.67 10.30 2.51
CA SER A 266 13.92 9.78 1.95
C SER A 266 13.91 8.26 1.72
N MET A 267 13.15 7.50 2.51
CA MET A 267 13.01 6.05 2.36
C MET A 267 11.95 5.67 1.32
N TRP A 268 10.97 6.55 1.08
CA TRP A 268 9.83 6.32 0.18
C TRP A 268 10.20 5.81 -1.21
N PRO A 269 11.17 6.40 -1.95
CA PRO A 269 11.50 5.92 -3.30
C PRO A 269 12.30 4.62 -3.32
N ILE A 270 12.72 4.11 -2.16
CA ILE A 270 13.63 2.97 -2.00
C ILE A 270 12.84 1.69 -1.68
N GLU A 271 12.01 1.70 -0.64
CA GLU A 271 11.53 0.47 0.01
C GLU A 271 10.58 -0.35 -0.87
N ALA A 272 9.50 0.28 -1.35
CA ALA A 272 8.54 -0.40 -2.23
C ALA A 272 9.17 -0.73 -3.59
N ARG A 273 10.13 0.08 -4.07
CA ARG A 273 10.87 -0.21 -5.31
C ARG A 273 11.79 -1.42 -5.14
N ASN A 274 12.54 -1.48 -4.03
CA ASN A 274 13.37 -2.64 -3.70
C ASN A 274 12.52 -3.90 -3.55
N ALA A 275 11.33 -3.79 -2.94
CA ALA A 275 10.41 -4.91 -2.84
C ALA A 275 9.96 -5.43 -4.21
N ALA A 276 9.68 -4.56 -5.20
CA ALA A 276 9.34 -5.00 -6.56
C ALA A 276 10.48 -5.82 -7.20
N ILE A 277 11.72 -5.30 -7.11
CA ILE A 277 12.94 -5.92 -7.65
C ILE A 277 13.22 -7.27 -6.97
N ALA A 278 13.25 -7.30 -5.63
CA ALA A 278 13.63 -8.49 -4.88
C ALA A 278 12.63 -9.65 -5.06
N ASN A 279 11.37 -9.33 -5.38
CA ASN A 279 10.27 -10.28 -5.36
C ASN A 279 9.67 -10.59 -6.73
N HIS A 280 10.16 -9.98 -7.81
CA HIS A 280 9.64 -10.15 -9.16
C HIS A 280 8.13 -9.91 -9.24
N CYS A 281 7.67 -8.81 -8.65
CA CYS A 281 6.26 -8.42 -8.62
C CYS A 281 6.12 -6.91 -8.79
N PHE A 282 4.94 -6.44 -9.17
CA PHE A 282 4.64 -5.01 -9.13
C PHE A 282 4.36 -4.57 -7.70
N THR A 283 4.81 -3.36 -7.35
CA THR A 283 4.43 -2.71 -6.10
C THR A 283 3.76 -1.37 -6.36
N CYS A 284 2.77 -1.05 -5.53
CA CYS A 284 1.95 0.15 -5.68
C CYS A 284 1.97 0.94 -4.38
N ALA A 285 2.88 1.91 -4.26
CA ALA A 285 3.04 2.72 -3.05
C ALA A 285 2.07 3.91 -3.09
N ILE A 286 1.24 4.04 -2.06
CA ILE A 286 0.22 5.10 -1.96
C ILE A 286 0.42 5.82 -0.64
N ASN A 287 0.62 7.14 -0.65
CA ASN A 287 0.62 7.93 0.56
C ASN A 287 -0.49 8.97 0.53
N ARG A 288 -0.99 9.31 1.72
CA ARG A 288 -1.85 10.45 1.95
C ARG A 288 -1.18 11.76 1.52
N VAL A 289 -1.98 12.80 1.30
CA VAL A 289 -1.52 14.18 1.05
C VAL A 289 -2.14 15.17 2.03
N GLY A 290 -1.47 16.30 2.22
CA GLY A 290 -1.96 17.43 3.01
C GLY A 290 -1.48 17.46 4.46
N THR A 291 -1.99 18.42 5.23
CA THR A 291 -1.75 18.54 6.67
C THR A 291 -3.09 18.53 7.37
N GLU A 292 -3.18 17.79 8.46
CA GLU A 292 -4.37 17.64 9.30
C GLU A 292 -4.07 18.30 10.65
N ILE A 293 -5.00 19.14 11.11
CA ILE A 293 -4.90 19.91 12.36
C ILE A 293 -5.98 19.40 13.29
N TYR A 294 -5.62 19.14 14.55
CA TYR A 294 -6.47 18.53 15.56
C TYR A 294 -6.89 19.52 16.66
N PRO A 295 -8.04 19.30 17.32
CA PRO A 295 -8.59 20.27 18.27
C PRO A 295 -7.74 20.41 19.52
N ASN A 296 -7.23 19.28 20.03
CA ASN A 296 -6.39 19.21 21.22
C ASN A 296 -4.91 19.08 20.82
N ALA A 297 -4.04 19.76 21.56
CA ALA A 297 -2.61 19.66 21.35
C ALA A 297 -2.08 18.30 21.84
N PHE A 298 -1.09 17.75 21.12
CA PHE A 298 -0.40 16.52 21.48
C PHE A 298 1.12 16.69 21.35
N THR A 299 1.89 15.70 21.81
CA THR A 299 3.35 15.71 21.77
C THR A 299 3.91 14.52 21.00
N SER A 300 4.93 14.77 20.18
CA SER A 300 5.57 13.76 19.32
C SER A 300 6.56 12.85 20.05
N GLY A 301 6.82 13.09 21.33
CA GLY A 301 7.79 12.31 22.11
C GLY A 301 9.26 12.60 21.76
N ASP A 302 9.54 13.74 21.14
CA ASP A 302 10.87 14.22 20.75
C ASP A 302 11.43 15.32 21.68
N GLY A 303 10.70 15.65 22.75
CA GLY A 303 11.02 16.75 23.66
C GLY A 303 10.59 18.13 23.16
N GLY A 304 9.89 18.21 22.01
CA GLY A 304 9.28 19.44 21.51
C GLY A 304 8.02 19.85 22.27
N GLU A 305 7.55 21.06 21.99
CA GLU A 305 6.32 21.63 22.55
C GLU A 305 5.07 20.89 22.03
N ALA A 306 3.98 20.99 22.78
CA ALA A 306 2.68 20.50 22.32
C ALA A 306 2.20 21.32 21.10
N HIS A 307 1.59 20.64 20.14
CA HIS A 307 1.19 21.22 18.86
C HIS A 307 -0.07 20.52 18.34
N HIS A 308 -0.71 21.10 17.32
CA HIS A 308 -2.01 20.65 16.82
C HIS A 308 -1.94 19.96 15.47
N ASP A 309 -0.89 20.17 14.68
CA ASP A 309 -0.74 19.54 13.37
C ASP A 309 0.10 18.28 13.46
N LEU A 310 -0.33 17.20 12.80
CA LEU A 310 0.47 15.97 12.69
C LEU A 310 1.70 16.17 11.81
N GLY A 311 1.76 17.25 11.02
CA GLY A 311 2.74 17.44 9.98
C GLY A 311 2.19 17.11 8.60
N TYR A 312 3.10 17.03 7.63
CA TYR A 312 2.75 17.05 6.22
C TYR A 312 2.86 15.66 5.58
N PHE A 313 1.74 15.12 5.14
CA PHE A 313 1.68 13.95 4.28
C PHE A 313 2.11 14.33 2.87
N TYR A 314 3.16 13.67 2.39
CA TYR A 314 3.87 14.09 1.19
C TYR A 314 3.42 13.41 -0.09
N GLY A 315 2.36 12.59 -0.10
CA GLY A 315 1.87 11.95 -1.33
C GLY A 315 2.93 11.15 -2.06
N SER A 316 3.29 11.58 -3.26
CA SER A 316 4.32 10.92 -4.07
C SER A 316 3.98 9.45 -4.35
N SER A 317 2.70 9.13 -4.53
CA SER A 317 2.28 7.77 -4.87
C SER A 317 2.85 7.35 -6.23
N TYR A 318 3.32 6.11 -6.35
CA TYR A 318 3.98 5.59 -7.56
C TYR A 318 3.82 4.07 -7.71
N VAL A 319 4.11 3.56 -8.91
CA VAL A 319 4.19 2.13 -9.20
C VAL A 319 5.62 1.74 -9.54
N ALA A 320 6.11 0.63 -8.99
CA ALA A 320 7.38 0.00 -9.37
C ALA A 320 7.15 -1.37 -10.00
N ALA A 321 7.99 -1.71 -10.96
CA ALA A 321 7.90 -2.94 -11.73
C ALA A 321 9.00 -3.96 -11.33
N PRO A 322 8.79 -5.24 -11.67
CA PRO A 322 9.75 -6.32 -11.41
C PRO A 322 11.16 -6.07 -11.97
N ASP A 323 11.27 -5.41 -13.11
CA ASP A 323 12.52 -5.09 -13.82
C ASP A 323 13.31 -3.92 -13.19
N GLY A 324 12.78 -3.33 -12.11
CA GLY A 324 13.35 -2.19 -11.41
C GLY A 324 12.96 -0.83 -11.99
N SER A 325 12.20 -0.79 -13.08
CA SER A 325 11.59 0.44 -13.58
C SER A 325 10.48 0.93 -12.63
N ARG A 326 10.16 2.21 -12.66
CA ARG A 326 9.06 2.80 -11.89
C ARG A 326 8.48 4.04 -12.56
N THR A 327 7.24 4.36 -12.21
CA THR A 327 6.63 5.62 -12.64
C THR A 327 7.27 6.81 -11.92
N PRO A 328 7.23 8.00 -12.55
CA PRO A 328 7.22 9.26 -11.82
C PRO A 328 6.09 9.24 -10.78
N GLU A 329 6.30 9.97 -9.69
CA GLU A 329 5.33 10.05 -8.60
C GLU A 329 4.21 11.07 -8.89
N LEU A 330 3.07 10.90 -8.21
CA LEU A 330 2.04 11.94 -8.10
C LEU A 330 2.58 13.15 -7.29
N SER A 331 1.85 14.26 -7.34
CA SER A 331 2.19 15.49 -6.61
C SER A 331 2.38 15.22 -5.12
N HIS A 332 3.26 16.01 -4.51
CA HIS A 332 3.44 15.95 -3.07
C HIS A 332 2.25 16.57 -2.32
N THR A 333 1.45 17.41 -3.00
CA THR A 333 0.50 18.34 -2.38
C THR A 333 -0.95 18.21 -2.83
N GLN A 334 -1.20 17.54 -3.96
CA GLN A 334 -2.52 17.47 -4.58
C GLN A 334 -3.13 16.09 -4.41
N ASP A 335 -4.46 16.05 -4.30
CA ASP A 335 -5.20 14.83 -4.58
C ASP A 335 -4.83 14.33 -5.99
N GLY A 336 -4.82 13.02 -6.18
CA GLY A 336 -4.47 12.48 -7.49
C GLY A 336 -4.85 11.03 -7.70
N LEU A 337 -4.95 10.68 -8.98
CA LEU A 337 -5.15 9.35 -9.50
C LEU A 337 -3.99 9.00 -10.44
N LEU A 338 -3.27 7.94 -10.09
CA LEU A 338 -2.25 7.34 -10.95
C LEU A 338 -2.83 6.07 -11.59
N VAL A 339 -2.91 6.06 -12.92
CA VAL A 339 -3.31 4.90 -13.72
C VAL A 339 -2.04 4.24 -14.27
N ALA A 340 -1.83 2.96 -13.96
CA ALA A 340 -0.74 2.18 -14.52
C ALA A 340 -1.29 0.95 -15.25
N GLU A 341 -1.06 0.90 -16.57
CA GLU A 341 -1.27 -0.30 -17.38
C GLU A 341 -0.02 -1.18 -17.28
N MET A 342 -0.19 -2.44 -16.91
CA MET A 342 0.92 -3.37 -16.71
C MET A 342 0.60 -4.74 -17.32
N ASP A 343 1.60 -5.37 -17.94
CA ASP A 343 1.54 -6.78 -18.30
C ASP A 343 2.09 -7.65 -17.15
N LEU A 344 1.21 -8.46 -16.56
CA LEU A 344 1.59 -9.35 -15.46
C LEU A 344 2.55 -10.49 -15.89
N ASN A 345 2.74 -10.72 -17.19
CA ASN A 345 3.76 -11.63 -17.66
C ASN A 345 5.19 -11.13 -17.35
N LEU A 346 5.39 -9.81 -17.16
CA LEU A 346 6.70 -9.24 -16.80
C LEU A 346 7.27 -9.86 -15.52
N CYS A 347 6.41 -10.15 -14.53
CA CYS A 347 6.80 -10.82 -13.28
C CYS A 347 7.51 -12.16 -13.54
N ARG A 348 7.00 -12.94 -14.50
CA ARG A 348 7.59 -14.23 -14.87
C ARG A 348 8.85 -14.04 -15.69
N GLN A 349 8.84 -13.14 -16.68
CA GLN A 349 9.98 -12.91 -17.57
C GLN A 349 11.23 -12.49 -16.79
N ILE A 350 11.09 -11.51 -15.89
CA ILE A 350 12.17 -11.09 -15.00
C ILE A 350 12.53 -12.19 -14.01
N GLY A 351 11.53 -12.92 -13.51
CA GLY A 351 11.72 -14.10 -12.67
C GLY A 351 12.59 -15.16 -13.33
N ASP A 352 12.40 -15.47 -14.61
CA ASP A 352 13.17 -16.46 -15.35
C ASP A 352 14.58 -15.94 -15.71
N GLN A 353 14.69 -14.64 -16.02
CA GLN A 353 15.97 -14.01 -16.39
C GLN A 353 16.94 -13.87 -15.21
N TRP A 354 16.45 -13.38 -14.06
CA TRP A 354 17.29 -13.05 -12.90
C TRP A 354 17.21 -14.09 -11.78
N ASN A 355 16.10 -14.83 -11.70
CA ASN A 355 15.94 -16.04 -10.90
C ASN A 355 16.23 -15.93 -9.39
N PHE A 356 16.05 -14.75 -8.78
CA PHE A 356 16.28 -14.54 -7.33
C PHE A 356 15.55 -15.56 -6.44
N LYS A 357 14.32 -15.96 -6.80
CA LYS A 357 13.52 -16.90 -6.00
C LYS A 357 14.11 -18.32 -5.96
N VAL A 358 14.81 -18.76 -7.01
CA VAL A 358 15.43 -20.10 -7.08
C VAL A 358 16.91 -20.04 -6.70
N ALA A 359 17.64 -19.02 -7.15
CA ALA A 359 19.08 -18.84 -6.89
C ALA A 359 19.41 -18.62 -5.41
N ALA A 360 18.47 -18.14 -4.60
CA ALA A 360 18.61 -18.02 -3.15
C ALA A 360 18.75 -19.38 -2.43
N GLY A 361 18.75 -20.52 -3.13
CA GLY A 361 18.78 -21.83 -2.49
C GLY A 361 17.57 -22.01 -1.57
N ALA A 362 16.43 -21.43 -1.94
CA ALA A 362 15.15 -21.62 -1.28
C ALA A 362 14.65 -23.06 -1.49
N ALA A 363 15.45 -24.06 -1.09
CA ALA A 363 14.95 -25.37 -0.70
C ALA A 363 13.74 -25.11 0.19
N PRO A 364 12.56 -25.68 -0.09
CA PRO A 364 11.27 -25.09 0.27
C PRO A 364 11.26 -24.60 1.71
N LEU A 365 11.58 -23.33 1.91
CA LEU A 365 11.58 -22.75 3.24
C LEU A 365 10.10 -22.58 3.57
N ARG A 366 9.50 -23.60 4.17
CA ARG A 366 8.27 -23.43 4.94
C ARG A 366 8.65 -22.56 6.13
N LEU A 367 8.54 -21.25 5.94
CA LEU A 367 8.34 -20.31 7.03
C LEU A 367 7.01 -20.70 7.68
N VAL A 368 7.10 -21.43 8.79
CA VAL A 368 5.93 -21.76 9.61
C VAL A 368 5.70 -20.56 10.50
N GLN A 369 4.68 -19.76 10.21
CA GLN A 369 4.17 -18.77 11.15
C GLN A 369 3.45 -19.55 12.25
N ILE A 370 4.02 -19.58 13.46
CA ILE A 370 3.40 -20.18 14.64
C ILE A 370 2.67 -19.07 15.38
N HIS A 371 1.34 -19.13 15.40
CA HIS A 371 0.52 -18.28 16.25
C HIS A 371 0.53 -18.85 17.67
N ASN A 372 1.46 -18.39 18.52
CA ASN A 372 1.36 -18.56 19.98
C ASN A 372 1.18 -17.17 20.61
N PRO A 373 0.25 -17.00 21.57
CA PRO A 373 0.14 -15.76 22.31
C PRO A 373 1.33 -15.65 23.27
N GLY A 374 2.31 -14.80 22.94
CA GLY A 374 3.41 -14.45 23.86
C GLY A 374 4.78 -14.27 23.23
N ASP A 375 5.09 -14.97 22.12
CA ASP A 375 6.44 -14.96 21.54
C ASP A 375 6.39 -15.01 20.01
N CYS A 376 6.81 -13.94 19.34
CA CYS A 376 7.01 -13.93 17.90
C CYS A 376 8.40 -14.50 17.58
N VAL A 377 8.52 -15.83 17.47
CA VAL A 377 9.76 -16.48 17.02
C VAL A 377 9.56 -17.01 15.61
N ILE A 378 10.36 -16.48 14.67
CA ILE A 378 10.42 -16.97 13.29
C ILE A 378 11.32 -18.21 13.25
N PHE A 379 10.74 -19.38 13.02
CA PHE A 379 11.52 -20.60 12.75
C PHE A 379 11.66 -20.85 11.25
N VAL A 380 12.90 -21.00 10.80
CA VAL A 380 13.24 -21.47 9.45
C VAL A 380 13.32 -22.99 9.46
N ARG A 381 12.30 -23.65 8.89
CA ARG A 381 12.24 -25.12 8.80
C ARG A 381 12.92 -25.62 7.52
N SER A 382 13.79 -26.62 7.64
CA SER A 382 14.47 -27.25 6.49
C SER A 382 13.73 -28.51 6.06
N VAL A 383 13.59 -28.72 4.74
CA VAL A 383 12.91 -29.91 4.17
C VAL A 383 13.81 -31.14 4.10
N ASN A 384 15.07 -31.04 4.52
CA ASN A 384 15.97 -32.19 4.54
C ASN A 384 15.65 -33.08 5.76
N PRO A 385 15.12 -34.30 5.57
CA PRO A 385 14.72 -35.18 6.67
C PRO A 385 15.89 -35.56 7.60
N GLN A 386 17.12 -35.55 7.07
CA GLN A 386 18.32 -35.84 7.86
C GLN A 386 18.72 -34.67 8.77
N ILE A 387 18.41 -33.43 8.39
CA ILE A 387 18.65 -32.23 9.20
C ILE A 387 17.58 -32.10 10.29
N GLU A 388 16.32 -32.41 9.98
CA GLU A 388 15.21 -32.45 10.96
C GLU A 388 15.44 -33.49 12.06
N ARG A 389 15.94 -34.70 11.72
CA ARG A 389 16.27 -35.72 12.74
C ARG A 389 17.35 -35.25 13.72
N LYS A 390 18.37 -34.51 13.24
CA LYS A 390 19.43 -33.95 14.08
C LYS A 390 18.93 -32.78 14.95
N LYS A 391 18.05 -31.92 14.41
CA LYS A 391 17.44 -30.81 15.18
C LYS A 391 16.44 -31.27 16.22
N SER A 392 15.61 -32.28 15.93
CA SER A 392 14.66 -32.86 16.88
C SER A 392 15.38 -33.52 18.07
N ALA A 393 16.49 -34.21 17.82
CA ALA A 393 17.36 -34.74 18.88
C ALA A 393 17.97 -33.63 19.75
N PHE A 394 18.39 -32.51 19.13
CA PHE A 394 18.94 -31.36 19.84
C PHE A 394 17.88 -30.61 20.68
N LEU A 395 16.67 -30.38 20.16
CA LEU A 395 15.57 -29.75 20.90
C LEU A 395 15.05 -30.64 22.05
N SER A 396 14.96 -31.95 21.83
CA SER A 396 14.59 -32.90 22.88
C SER A 396 15.64 -32.91 24.01
N SER A 397 16.92 -32.77 23.67
CA SER A 397 18.02 -32.60 24.64
C SER A 397 17.97 -31.24 25.35
N TYR A 398 17.62 -30.17 24.66
CA TYR A 398 17.61 -28.81 25.23
C TYR A 398 16.42 -28.62 26.19
N LEU A 399 15.23 -29.12 25.84
CA LEU A 399 14.04 -29.05 26.68
C LEU A 399 14.12 -29.98 27.91
N LYS A 400 14.86 -31.09 27.83
CA LYS A 400 15.14 -31.95 28.99
C LYS A 400 16.09 -31.31 30.01
N ASN A 401 16.92 -30.35 29.59
CA ASN A 401 17.84 -29.62 30.46
C ASN A 401 17.24 -28.33 31.05
N LEU A 402 16.00 -27.99 30.66
CA LEU A 402 15.25 -26.83 31.16
C LEU A 402 14.11 -27.24 32.14
N ALA A 403 13.98 -28.54 32.45
CA ALA A 403 12.99 -29.11 33.37
C ALA A 403 13.63 -29.51 34.71
#